data_AF-A0A354WGP6-F1
#
_entry.id   AF-A0A354WGP6-F1
#
_cell.length_a   1.000
_cell.length_b   1.000
_cell.length_c   1.000
_cell.angle_alpha   90.00
_cell.angle_beta   90.00
_cell.angle_gamma   90.00
#
_symmetry.space_group_name_H-M   'P 1'
#
loop_
_entity.id
_entity.type
_entity.pdbx_description
1 polymer ?
#
loop_
_entity_poly.entity_id
_entity_poly.type
_entity_poly.pdbx_seq_one_letter_code
_entity_poly.pdbx_strand_id
1 'polypeptide(L)'
;MTQITQVSDHEQEIIVQLRTLSPEHQRAVIDLIGALQVPATPQESQPELEDDNADIKIGLYQVLGKSELTFEHEGQVIYPLIAEAFNQGKKVVVSFDNVQLITWSFVTKAIGQLYEHFSESQIQSCLELVDITEEDLEFVHHVMETKK
;
A
#
# COMPACT_ATOMS: atom_id res chain seq x y z
N MET A 1 -34.60 -4.88 -8.27
CA MET A 1 -34.87 -6.31 -8.52
C MET A 1 -33.61 -6.90 -9.11
N THR A 2 -32.82 -7.63 -8.33
CA THR A 2 -31.57 -8.25 -8.78
C THR A 2 -31.95 -9.57 -9.44
N GLN A 3 -31.75 -9.70 -10.76
CA GLN A 3 -31.95 -10.97 -11.45
C GLN A 3 -30.87 -11.93 -10.96
N ILE A 4 -31.26 -12.94 -10.19
CA ILE A 4 -30.40 -14.07 -9.85
C ILE A 4 -30.35 -14.92 -11.11
N THR A 5 -29.22 -14.87 -11.83
CA THR A 5 -28.96 -15.73 -13.00
C THR A 5 -29.17 -17.19 -12.58
N GLN A 6 -30.23 -17.81 -13.09
CA GLN A 6 -30.49 -19.23 -12.90
C GLN A 6 -29.44 -19.99 -13.71
N VAL A 7 -28.48 -20.59 -13.01
CA VAL A 7 -27.48 -21.48 -13.60
C VAL A 7 -28.22 -22.70 -14.17
N SER A 8 -27.91 -23.08 -15.40
CA SER A 8 -28.62 -24.15 -16.12
C SER A 8 -28.45 -25.51 -15.40
N ASP A 9 -29.43 -26.41 -15.49
CA ASP A 9 -29.36 -27.74 -14.87
C ASP A 9 -28.08 -28.51 -15.24
N HIS A 10 -27.61 -28.33 -16.48
CA HIS A 10 -26.38 -28.95 -16.94
C HIS A 10 -25.13 -28.36 -16.26
N GLU A 11 -25.11 -27.05 -16.02
CA GLU A 11 -24.03 -26.39 -15.31
C GLU A 11 -24.01 -26.77 -13.83
N GLN A 12 -25.19 -26.97 -13.21
CA GLN A 12 -25.29 -27.48 -11.84
C GLN A 12 -24.74 -28.90 -11.71
N GLU A 13 -25.00 -29.76 -12.70
CA GLU A 13 -24.45 -31.13 -12.72
C GLU A 13 -22.92 -31.13 -12.82
N ILE A 14 -22.35 -30.24 -13.63
CA ILE A 14 -20.89 -30.07 -13.74
C ILE A 14 -20.30 -29.58 -12.41
N ILE A 15 -20.94 -28.62 -11.74
CA ILE A 15 -20.49 -28.12 -10.43
C ILE A 15 -20.52 -29.22 -9.37
N VAL A 16 -21.58 -30.06 -9.36
CA VAL A 16 -21.68 -31.20 -8.44
C VAL A 16 -20.57 -32.20 -8.71
N GLN A 17 -20.33 -32.58 -9.97
CA GLN A 17 -19.27 -33.52 -10.30
C GLN A 17 -17.88 -32.99 -9.92
N LEU A 18 -17.60 -31.70 -10.18
CA LEU A 18 -16.34 -31.08 -9.77
C LEU A 18 -16.14 -31.12 -8.25
N ARG A 19 -17.18 -30.89 -7.45
CA ARG A 19 -17.10 -30.94 -5.98
C ARG A 19 -16.89 -32.34 -5.42
N THR A 20 -17.23 -33.38 -6.17
CA THR A 20 -17.01 -34.79 -5.78
C THR A 20 -15.61 -35.31 -6.08
N LEU A 21 -14.81 -34.56 -6.83
CA LEU A 21 -13.41 -34.91 -7.12
C LEU A 21 -12.50 -34.65 -5.91
N SER A 22 -11.42 -35.43 -5.80
CA SER A 22 -10.35 -35.17 -4.82
C SER A 22 -9.72 -33.79 -5.06
N PRO A 23 -9.27 -33.08 -4.01
CA PRO A 23 -8.67 -31.74 -4.13
C PRO A 23 -7.55 -31.65 -5.17
N GLU A 24 -6.75 -32.70 -5.33
CA GLU A 24 -5.68 -32.77 -6.34
C GLU A 24 -6.23 -32.73 -7.78
N HIS A 25 -7.33 -33.45 -8.03
CA HIS A 25 -7.99 -33.48 -9.32
C HIS A 25 -8.74 -32.17 -9.58
N GLN A 26 -9.35 -31.55 -8.56
CA GLN A 26 -9.94 -30.22 -8.67
C GLN A 26 -8.88 -29.17 -9.05
N ARG A 27 -7.71 -29.24 -8.42
CA ARG A 27 -6.59 -28.35 -8.71
C ARG A 27 -6.09 -28.50 -10.14
N ALA A 28 -5.95 -29.73 -10.63
CA ALA A 28 -5.55 -30.01 -12.01
C ALA A 28 -6.54 -29.44 -13.04
N VAL A 29 -7.85 -29.51 -12.76
CA VAL A 29 -8.87 -28.91 -13.65
C VAL A 29 -8.75 -27.38 -13.70
N ILE A 30 -8.53 -26.73 -12.55
CA ILE A 30 -8.33 -25.27 -12.49
C ILE A 30 -7.06 -24.87 -13.24
N ASP A 31 -5.98 -25.62 -13.06
CA ASP A 31 -4.69 -25.37 -13.73
C ASP A 31 -4.82 -25.54 -15.25
N LEU A 32 -5.56 -26.56 -15.71
CA LEU A 32 -5.85 -26.77 -17.14
C LEU A 32 -6.70 -25.64 -17.74
N ILE A 33 -7.72 -25.16 -17.02
CA ILE A 33 -8.52 -24.00 -17.46
C ILE A 33 -7.63 -22.76 -17.53
N GLY A 34 -6.75 -22.55 -16.54
CA GLY A 34 -5.77 -21.48 -16.54
C GLY A 34 -4.76 -21.60 -17.69
N ALA A 35 -4.32 -22.81 -18.03
CA ALA A 35 -3.37 -23.06 -19.11
C ALA A 35 -3.97 -22.87 -20.52
N LEU A 36 -5.29 -23.03 -20.68
CA LEU A 36 -6.00 -22.71 -21.92
C LEU A 36 -6.19 -21.19 -22.11
N GLN A 37 -5.97 -20.39 -21.06
CA GLN A 37 -5.85 -18.94 -21.16
C GLN A 37 -4.38 -18.58 -21.49
N VAL A 38 -4.15 -17.94 -22.64
CA VAL A 38 -2.82 -17.55 -23.14
C VAL A 38 -2.10 -16.62 -22.12
N PRO A 39 -0.76 -16.74 -21.91
CA PRO A 39 -0.17 -16.62 -20.57
C PRO A 39 0.36 -15.22 -20.23
N ALA A 40 0.25 -14.85 -18.96
CA ALA A 40 1.22 -13.97 -18.29
C ALA A 40 2.03 -14.85 -17.31
N THR A 41 3.19 -15.30 -17.81
CA THR A 41 4.35 -15.98 -17.21
C THR A 41 4.28 -16.68 -15.82
N PRO A 42 4.83 -17.91 -15.66
CA PRO A 42 4.64 -18.79 -14.48
C PRO A 42 5.84 -18.98 -13.51
N GLN A 43 5.51 -19.14 -12.22
CA GLN A 43 5.98 -20.11 -11.18
C GLN A 43 7.42 -20.14 -10.61
N GLU A 44 7.53 -20.09 -9.27
CA GLU A 44 8.12 -21.18 -8.43
C GLU A 44 7.79 -20.98 -6.92
N SER A 45 7.85 -22.07 -6.14
CA SER A 45 7.05 -22.33 -4.93
C SER A 45 7.86 -22.33 -3.61
N GLN A 46 7.37 -21.59 -2.59
CA GLN A 46 7.42 -21.82 -1.12
C GLN A 46 8.79 -21.90 -0.39
N PRO A 47 8.87 -21.61 0.94
CA PRO A 47 7.84 -21.20 1.90
C PRO A 47 7.96 -19.70 2.20
N GLU A 48 7.04 -19.08 2.95
CA GLU A 48 7.37 -18.01 3.93
C GLU A 48 6.08 -17.35 4.44
N LEU A 49 5.80 -17.67 5.71
CA LEU A 49 5.28 -16.82 6.78
C LEU A 49 4.20 -15.77 6.43
N GLU A 50 3.12 -15.80 7.20
CA GLU A 50 2.05 -14.80 7.26
C GLU A 50 2.56 -13.37 6.96
N ASP A 51 2.02 -12.78 5.88
CA ASP A 51 2.42 -11.44 5.40
C ASP A 51 1.95 -10.36 6.39
N ASP A 52 2.79 -10.08 7.38
CA ASP A 52 2.71 -8.88 8.23
C ASP A 52 3.42 -7.67 7.61
N ASN A 53 3.94 -7.81 6.37
CA ASN A 53 4.79 -6.83 5.68
C ASN A 53 4.06 -6.11 4.53
N ALA A 54 2.78 -5.80 4.72
CA ALA A 54 2.09 -4.88 3.82
C ALA A 54 2.57 -3.45 4.08
N ASP A 55 3.12 -2.81 3.04
CA ASP A 55 3.48 -1.39 3.08
C ASP A 55 2.27 -0.53 3.50
N ILE A 56 2.45 0.34 4.49
CA ILE A 56 1.39 1.23 4.97
C ILE A 56 1.33 2.46 4.07
N LYS A 57 0.24 2.61 3.30
CA LYS A 57 0.00 3.82 2.51
C LYS A 57 -0.73 4.89 3.33
N ILE A 58 -0.13 6.07 3.44
CA ILE A 58 -0.72 7.26 4.07
C ILE A 58 -0.94 8.33 3.00
N GLY A 59 -2.19 8.60 2.67
CA GLY A 59 -2.54 9.66 1.74
C GLY A 59 -2.83 10.97 2.48
N LEU A 60 -2.04 12.02 2.21
CA LEU A 60 -2.12 13.28 2.94
C LEU A 60 -3.50 13.95 2.80
N TYR A 61 -4.02 13.99 1.56
CA TYR A 61 -5.36 14.54 1.30
C TYR A 61 -6.47 13.69 1.96
N GLN A 62 -6.34 12.36 1.96
CA GLN A 62 -7.36 11.48 2.56
C GLN A 62 -7.41 11.62 4.09
N VAL A 63 -6.26 11.86 4.73
CA VAL A 63 -6.19 12.04 6.19
C VAL A 63 -6.64 13.44 6.60
N LEU A 64 -6.23 14.49 5.88
CA LEU A 64 -6.43 15.88 6.28
C LEU A 64 -7.64 16.55 5.63
N GLY A 65 -8.16 15.99 4.52
CA GLY A 65 -9.33 16.49 3.80
C GLY A 65 -9.10 17.82 3.07
N LYS A 66 -7.84 18.20 2.80
CA LYS A 66 -7.47 19.45 2.12
C LYS A 66 -6.17 19.33 1.34
N SER A 67 -6.00 20.24 0.36
CA SER A 67 -4.87 20.27 -0.58
C SER A 67 -3.75 21.23 -0.19
N GLU A 68 -3.98 22.16 0.74
CA GLU A 68 -2.98 23.13 1.20
C GLU A 68 -2.58 22.80 2.64
N LEU A 69 -1.34 22.33 2.81
CA LEU A 69 -0.81 21.83 4.08
C LEU A 69 0.23 22.82 4.63
N THR A 70 -0.24 23.78 5.41
CA THR A 70 0.52 25.00 5.71
C THR A 70 0.98 25.14 7.16
N PHE A 71 0.38 24.40 8.09
CA PHE A 71 0.53 24.58 9.52
C PHE A 71 1.14 23.36 10.21
N GLU A 72 1.85 23.62 11.31
CA GLU A 72 2.47 22.58 12.15
C GLU A 72 1.47 21.54 12.67
N HIS A 73 0.26 21.97 13.07
CA HIS A 73 -0.73 21.04 13.63
C HIS A 73 -1.21 19.99 12.61
N GLU A 74 -1.11 20.26 11.31
CA GLU A 74 -1.42 19.29 10.26
C GLU A 74 -0.33 18.22 10.16
N GLY A 75 0.94 18.65 10.25
CA GLY A 75 2.06 17.71 10.31
C GLY A 75 2.01 16.84 11.56
N GLN A 76 1.53 17.40 12.68
CA GLN A 76 1.36 16.66 13.93
C GLN A 76 0.28 15.57 13.86
N VAL A 77 -0.64 15.63 12.90
CA VAL A 77 -1.60 14.55 12.63
C VAL A 77 -0.93 13.41 11.85
N ILE A 78 0.00 13.73 10.94
CA ILE A 78 0.67 12.76 10.06
C ILE A 78 1.83 12.04 10.77
N TYR A 79 2.67 12.77 11.49
CA TYR A 79 3.82 12.23 12.21
C TYR A 79 3.53 10.94 13.01
N PRO A 80 2.51 10.89 13.90
CA PRO A 80 2.27 9.70 14.72
C PRO A 80 1.87 8.49 13.89
N LEU A 81 1.25 8.68 12.71
CA LEU A 81 0.90 7.57 11.81
C LEU A 81 2.17 6.93 11.21
N ILE A 82 3.13 7.76 10.80
CA ILE A 82 4.42 7.30 10.27
C ILE A 82 5.23 6.65 11.39
N ALA A 83 5.31 7.31 12.56
CA ALA A 83 6.10 6.83 13.69
C ALA A 83 5.58 5.48 14.23
N GLU A 84 4.27 5.29 14.31
CA GLU A 84 3.67 4.03 14.73
C GLU A 84 4.01 2.89 13.75
N ALA A 85 3.94 3.15 12.44
CA ALA A 85 4.35 2.18 11.43
C ALA A 85 5.84 1.82 11.54
N PHE A 86 6.71 2.81 11.76
CA PHE A 86 8.14 2.58 11.96
C PHE A 86 8.44 1.75 13.21
N ASN A 87 7.73 1.99 14.31
CA ASN A 87 7.85 1.20 15.53
C ASN A 87 7.40 -0.26 15.34
N GLN A 88 6.49 -0.51 14.40
CA GLN A 88 6.07 -1.85 13.99
C GLN A 88 7.01 -2.48 12.94
N GLY A 89 8.09 -1.79 12.54
CA GLY A 89 9.01 -2.27 11.51
C GLY A 89 8.43 -2.26 10.10
N LYS A 90 7.35 -1.51 9.86
CA LYS A 90 6.66 -1.44 8.58
C LYS A 90 7.20 -0.30 7.73
N LYS A 91 7.19 -0.50 6.41
CA LYS A 91 7.43 0.57 5.45
C LYS A 91 6.19 1.45 5.32
N VAL A 92 6.42 2.72 5.02
CA VAL A 92 5.40 3.75 4.90
C VAL A 92 5.55 4.45 3.56
N VAL A 93 4.47 4.45 2.78
CA VAL A 93 4.34 5.18 1.52
C VAL A 93 3.46 6.39 1.76
N VAL A 94 4.05 7.59 1.79
CA VAL A 94 3.33 8.86 1.94
C VAL A 94 2.97 9.39 0.56
N SER A 95 1.66 9.45 0.26
CA SER A 95 1.13 9.94 -1.01
C SER A 95 0.72 11.40 -0.90
N PHE A 96 1.24 12.21 -1.81
CA PHE A 96 0.94 13.63 -1.99
C PHE A 96 -0.18 13.87 -3.02
N ASP A 97 -0.91 12.81 -3.40
CA ASP A 97 -2.03 12.92 -4.34
C ASP A 97 -3.07 13.93 -3.84
N ASN A 98 -3.49 14.85 -4.72
CA ASN A 98 -4.36 16.00 -4.43
C ASN A 98 -3.79 17.06 -3.46
N VAL A 99 -2.50 17.01 -3.11
CA VAL A 99 -1.81 18.10 -2.42
C VAL A 99 -1.30 19.10 -3.46
N GLN A 100 -1.55 20.39 -3.21
CA GLN A 100 -1.19 21.50 -4.10
C GLN A 100 -0.12 22.41 -3.50
N LEU A 101 -0.02 22.44 -2.16
CA LEU A 101 0.91 23.30 -1.46
C LEU A 101 1.33 22.64 -0.15
N ILE A 102 2.62 22.64 0.12
CA ILE A 102 3.21 22.27 1.41
C ILE A 102 4.10 23.41 1.91
N THR A 103 4.20 23.57 3.23
CA THR A 103 5.11 24.57 3.83
C THR A 103 6.18 23.92 4.69
N TRP A 104 7.21 24.71 5.02
CA TRP A 104 8.29 24.29 5.89
C TRP A 104 7.77 23.79 7.25
N SER A 105 6.78 24.49 7.81
CA SER A 105 6.17 24.15 9.10
C SER A 105 5.47 22.79 9.05
N PHE A 106 4.71 22.51 7.97
CA PHE A 106 4.07 21.21 7.79
C PHE A 106 5.10 20.10 7.63
N VAL A 107 6.03 20.22 6.68
CA VAL A 107 7.02 19.17 6.37
C VAL A 107 7.94 18.90 7.56
N THR A 108 8.40 19.95 8.24
CA THR A 108 9.21 19.83 9.47
C THR A 108 8.50 18.97 10.50
N LYS A 109 7.18 19.11 10.64
CA LYS A 109 6.42 18.43 11.69
C LYS A 109 5.98 17.04 11.26
N ALA A 110 5.58 16.84 10.02
CA ALA A 110 5.18 15.54 9.49
C ALA A 110 6.36 14.58 9.33
N ILE A 111 7.44 15.05 8.72
CA ILE A 111 8.56 14.22 8.24
C ILE A 111 9.86 14.58 8.97
N GLY A 112 10.18 15.88 9.10
CA GLY A 112 11.41 16.32 9.75
C GLY A 112 11.55 15.84 11.19
N GLN A 113 10.44 15.79 11.92
CA GLN A 113 10.37 15.31 13.31
C GLN A 113 10.74 13.82 13.45
N LEU A 114 10.70 13.02 12.39
CA LEU A 114 11.12 11.61 12.44
C LEU A 114 12.58 11.47 12.87
N TYR A 115 13.44 12.41 12.47
CA TYR A 115 14.86 12.41 12.83
C TYR A 115 15.13 12.62 14.32
N GLU A 116 14.13 13.08 15.10
CA GLU A 116 14.26 13.19 16.56
C GLU A 116 14.19 11.81 17.26
N HIS A 117 13.65 10.79 16.60
CA HIS A 117 13.32 9.51 17.21
C HIS A 117 13.77 8.26 16.43
N PHE A 118 14.07 8.39 15.14
CA PHE A 118 14.47 7.30 14.26
C PHE A 118 15.83 7.58 13.60
N SER A 119 16.60 6.53 13.30
CA SER A 119 17.88 6.70 12.61
C SER A 119 17.66 7.09 11.14
N GLU A 120 18.61 7.83 10.57
CA GLU A 120 18.58 8.16 9.14
C GLU A 120 18.46 6.91 8.25
N SER A 121 19.17 5.83 8.60
CA SER A 121 19.09 4.56 7.88
C SER A 121 17.69 3.93 7.91
N GLN A 122 16.98 4.06 9.02
CA GLN A 122 15.61 3.57 9.14
C GLN A 122 14.67 4.44 8.31
N ILE A 123 14.78 5.76 8.42
CA ILE A 123 13.94 6.70 7.65
C ILE A 123 14.13 6.45 6.14
N GLN A 124 15.36 6.30 5.65
CA GLN A 124 15.64 6.08 4.24
C GLN A 124 15.16 4.72 3.71
N SER A 125 15.13 3.68 4.55
CA SER A 125 14.70 2.33 4.14
C SER A 125 13.21 2.08 4.33
N CYS A 126 12.55 2.86 5.21
CA CYS A 126 11.15 2.70 5.58
C CYS A 126 10.23 3.81 5.05
N LEU A 127 10.73 4.97 4.61
CA LEU A 127 9.90 6.05 4.06
C LEU A 127 10.01 6.13 2.55
N GLU A 128 8.87 6.08 1.88
CA GLU A 128 8.73 6.38 0.45
C GLU A 128 7.76 7.54 0.27
N LEU A 129 8.10 8.48 -0.62
CA LEU A 129 7.23 9.61 -0.98
C LEU A 129 6.76 9.41 -2.42
N VAL A 130 5.46 9.42 -2.65
CA VAL A 130 4.84 9.19 -3.97
C VAL A 130 3.83 10.28 -4.31
N ASP A 131 3.47 10.38 -5.59
CA ASP A 131 2.52 11.38 -6.11
C ASP A 131 2.93 12.83 -5.80
N ILE A 132 4.25 13.07 -5.73
CA ILE A 132 4.89 14.35 -5.38
C ILE A 132 5.57 14.96 -6.61
N THR A 133 5.51 16.28 -6.75
CA THR A 133 6.24 16.98 -7.81
C THR A 133 7.75 16.97 -7.55
N GLU A 134 8.57 17.15 -8.58
CA GLU A 134 10.03 17.24 -8.40
C GLU A 134 10.42 18.42 -7.50
N GLU A 135 9.76 19.57 -7.69
CA GLU A 135 9.98 20.79 -6.87
C GLU A 135 9.65 20.54 -5.39
N ASP A 136 8.49 19.95 -5.09
CA ASP A 136 8.10 19.62 -3.73
C ASP A 136 9.00 18.54 -3.12
N LEU A 137 9.47 17.58 -3.92
CA LEU A 137 10.37 16.54 -3.46
C LEU A 137 11.74 17.14 -3.07
N GLU A 138 12.31 18.01 -3.90
CA GLU A 138 13.53 18.76 -3.57
C GLU A 138 13.34 19.60 -2.30
N PHE A 139 12.19 20.26 -2.17
CA PHE A 139 11.84 21.02 -0.97
C PHE A 139 11.77 20.13 0.29
N VAL A 140 11.11 18.97 0.21
CA VAL A 140 11.02 18.01 1.33
C VAL A 140 12.41 17.49 1.69
N HIS A 141 13.23 17.12 0.69
CA HIS A 141 14.61 16.70 0.93
C HIS A 141 15.43 17.79 1.62
N HIS A 142 15.30 19.05 1.20
CA HIS A 142 16.00 20.15 1.84
C HIS A 142 15.60 20.32 3.33
N VAL A 143 14.31 20.16 3.64
CA VAL A 143 13.83 20.14 5.03
C VAL A 143 14.46 18.98 5.80
N MET A 144 14.48 17.78 5.21
CA MET A 144 15.06 16.57 5.84
C MET A 144 16.56 16.74 6.11
N GLU A 145 17.35 17.22 5.14
CA GLU A 145 18.79 17.47 5.33
C GLU A 145 19.07 18.47 6.46
N THR A 146 18.19 19.47 6.65
CA THR A 146 18.34 20.47 7.72
C THR A 146 17.99 19.91 9.11
N LYS A 147 17.31 18.77 9.19
CA LYS A 147 16.83 18.14 10.43
C LYS A 147 17.66 16.95 10.89
N LYS A 148 18.47 16.36 10.01
CA LYS A 148 19.49 15.37 10.34
C LYS A 148 20.48 15.91 11.37
#